data_AF-A0A2P0W8Q3-F1
#
_entry.id   AF-A0A2P0W8Q3-F1
#
_cell.length_a   1.000
_cell.length_b   1.000
_cell.length_c   1.000
_cell.angle_alpha   90.00
_cell.angle_beta   90.00
_cell.angle_gamma   90.00
#
_symmetry.space_group_name_H-M   'P 1'
#
loop_
_entity.id
_entity.type
_entity.pdbx_description
1 polymer ?
#
loop_
_entity_poly.entity_id
_entity_poly.type
_entity_poly.pdbx_seq_one_letter_code
_entity_poly.pdbx_strand_id
1 'polypeptide(L)'
;QAGEKFPEKLTVTFEKVQDLRYGENPHQQAAFYRKPLSRSSNLANADQIHGKELSYNNIQDANAALQLLKEFREPAVVAVKHMNPCG
;
A
#
# COMPACT_ATOMS: atom_id res chain seq x y z
N GLN A 1 3.72 16.08 -15.71
CA GLN A 1 4.83 16.56 -14.86
C GLN A 1 5.99 16.87 -15.80
N ALA A 2 6.64 18.03 -15.66
CA ALA A 2 7.92 18.28 -16.30
C ALA A 2 8.90 17.20 -15.82
N GLY A 3 9.63 16.56 -16.73
CA GLY A 3 10.46 15.37 -16.47
C GLY A 3 11.72 15.63 -15.64
N GLU A 4 11.69 16.60 -14.73
CA GLU A 4 12.79 16.92 -13.82
C GLU A 4 12.81 15.93 -12.64
N LYS A 5 13.99 15.40 -12.32
CA LYS A 5 14.15 14.35 -11.29
C LYS A 5 13.86 14.88 -9.88
N PHE A 6 14.17 16.14 -9.60
CA PHE A 6 14.00 16.80 -8.32
C PHE A 6 13.54 18.25 -8.55
N PRO A 7 12.23 18.49 -8.73
CA PRO A 7 11.72 19.81 -9.03
C PRO A 7 11.78 20.73 -7.81
N GLU A 8 11.89 22.04 -8.04
CA GLU A 8 11.82 23.06 -6.97
C GLU A 8 10.50 22.98 -6.17
N LYS A 9 9.39 22.58 -6.83
CA LYS A 9 8.08 22.42 -6.22
C LYS A 9 7.47 21.06 -6.61
N LEU A 10 7.06 20.28 -5.61
CA LEU A 10 6.37 19.01 -5.79
C LEU A 10 4.94 19.10 -5.24
N THR A 11 3.96 18.92 -6.12
CA THR A 11 2.55 18.75 -5.75
C THR A 11 2.10 17.35 -6.12
N VAL A 12 1.50 16.65 -5.15
CA VAL A 12 0.95 15.31 -5.31
C VAL A 12 -0.50 15.29 -4.87
N THR A 13 -1.36 14.70 -5.69
CA THR A 13 -2.80 14.57 -5.45
C THR A 13 -3.14 13.12 -5.16
N PHE A 14 -4.03 12.90 -4.20
CA PHE A 14 -4.58 11.61 -3.86
C PHE A 14 -6.08 11.71 -3.62
N GLU A 15 -6.78 10.59 -3.85
CA GLU A 15 -8.20 10.41 -3.60
C GLU A 15 -8.39 9.54 -2.36
N LYS A 16 -9.25 9.97 -1.44
CA LYS A 16 -9.59 9.16 -0.26
C LYS A 16 -10.37 7.93 -0.73
N VAL A 17 -9.93 6.74 -0.31
CA VAL A 17 -10.61 5.48 -0.57
C VAL A 17 -11.55 5.14 0.58
N GLN A 18 -11.02 5.15 1.81
CA GLN A 18 -11.79 4.86 3.03
C GLN A 18 -11.10 5.41 4.27
N ASP A 19 -11.85 5.57 5.36
CA ASP A 19 -11.27 5.69 6.70
C ASP A 19 -10.78 4.32 7.18
N LEU A 20 -9.80 4.29 8.07
CA LEU A 20 -9.36 3.05 8.72
C LEU A 20 -9.80 3.06 10.18
N ARG A 21 -10.08 1.87 10.72
CA ARG A 21 -10.49 1.70 12.12
C ARG A 21 -9.58 2.42 13.12
N TYR A 22 -8.27 2.39 12.85
CA TYR A 22 -7.22 3.13 13.53
C TYR A 22 -5.94 3.05 12.68
N GLY A 23 -4.92 3.83 13.04
CA GLY A 23 -3.59 3.80 12.43
C GLY A 23 -2.79 2.56 12.86
N GLU A 24 -1.49 2.72 13.05
CA GLU A 24 -0.63 1.63 13.50
C GLU A 24 -1.03 1.12 14.90
N ASN A 25 -1.47 2.05 15.76
CA ASN A 25 -1.94 1.80 17.12
C ASN A 25 -3.38 2.32 17.33
N PRO A 26 -4.17 1.75 18.26
CA PRO A 26 -5.59 2.09 18.44
C PRO A 26 -5.91 3.56 18.73
N HIS A 27 -4.97 4.31 19.31
CA HIS A 27 -5.16 5.73 19.64
C HIS A 27 -4.91 6.67 18.45
N GLN A 28 -4.45 6.14 17.31
CA GLN A 28 -4.12 6.91 16.11
C GLN A 28 -5.27 6.83 15.11
N GLN A 29 -5.61 7.95 14.49
CA GLN A 29 -6.54 7.97 13.36
C GLN A 29 -5.79 7.71 12.05
N ALA A 30 -6.45 7.08 11.08
CA ALA A 30 -5.88 6.86 9.75
C ALA A 30 -6.95 6.77 8.67
N ALA A 31 -6.54 7.02 7.43
CA ALA A 31 -7.36 6.86 6.24
C ALA A 31 -6.48 6.37 5.09
N PHE A 32 -7.08 5.61 4.18
CA PHE A 32 -6.41 5.06 3.02
C PHE A 32 -6.69 5.92 1.78
N TYR A 33 -5.62 6.25 1.06
CA TYR A 33 -5.66 7.12 -0.11
C TYR A 33 -5.02 6.44 -1.31
N ARG A 34 -5.54 6.74 -2.49
CA ARG A 34 -5.10 6.22 -3.79
C ARG A 34 -4.63 7.37 -4.67
N LYS A 35 -3.56 7.16 -5.44
CA LYS A 35 -3.18 8.11 -6.48
C LYS A 35 -4.15 7.97 -7.67
N PRO A 36 -4.78 9.06 -8.15
CA PRO A 36 -5.69 9.00 -9.29
C PRO A 36 -4.95 8.51 -10.54
N LEU A 37 -5.67 7.76 -11.39
CA LEU A 37 -5.16 7.21 -12.66
C LEU A 37 -3.91 6.32 -12.52
N SER A 38 -3.66 5.75 -11.34
CA SER A 38 -2.57 4.80 -11.13
C SER A 38 -2.82 3.53 -11.95
N ARG A 39 -2.04 3.31 -13.02
CA ARG A 39 -2.10 2.12 -13.88
C ARG A 39 -1.32 0.92 -13.33
N SER A 40 -0.67 1.04 -12.18
CA SER A 40 0.20 -0.02 -11.65
C SER A 40 -0.58 -1.04 -10.82
N SER A 41 -0.18 -2.31 -10.91
CA SER A 41 -0.61 -3.37 -10.00
C SER A 41 -0.01 -3.11 -8.61
N ASN A 42 -0.75 -2.36 -7.80
CA ASN A 42 -0.40 -1.97 -6.44
C ASN A 42 -1.60 -2.21 -5.52
N LEU A 43 -1.35 -2.22 -4.21
CA LEU A 43 -2.36 -2.53 -3.22
C LEU A 43 -3.54 -1.52 -3.20
N ALA A 44 -3.31 -0.26 -3.56
CA ALA A 44 -4.37 0.76 -3.62
C ALA A 44 -5.37 0.57 -4.77
N ASN A 45 -5.06 -0.31 -5.71
CA ASN A 45 -5.94 -0.72 -6.80
C ASN A 45 -6.48 -2.15 -6.62
N ALA A 46 -6.24 -2.78 -5.46
CA ALA A 46 -6.69 -4.15 -5.22
C ALA A 46 -8.16 -4.19 -4.79
N ASP A 47 -8.88 -5.19 -5.30
CA ASP A 47 -10.25 -5.48 -4.86
C ASP A 47 -10.23 -6.49 -3.71
N GLN A 48 -10.86 -6.13 -2.59
CA GLN A 48 -11.04 -7.05 -1.48
C GLN A 48 -12.24 -7.97 -1.74
N ILE A 49 -11.96 -9.23 -2.11
CA ILE A 49 -13.00 -10.20 -2.47
C ILE A 49 -13.72 -10.76 -1.23
N HIS A 50 -13.05 -10.84 -0.08
CA HIS A 50 -13.61 -11.35 1.17
C HIS A 50 -12.86 -10.83 2.42
N GLY A 51 -13.38 -11.16 3.60
CA GLY A 51 -12.82 -10.78 4.89
C GLY A 51 -13.34 -9.45 5.43
N LYS A 52 -12.96 -9.15 6.67
CA LYS A 52 -13.20 -7.83 7.29
C LYS A 52 -12.33 -6.77 6.64
N GLU A 53 -12.75 -5.51 6.77
CA GLU A 53 -11.98 -4.36 6.32
C GLU A 53 -10.52 -4.40 6.82
N LEU A 54 -9.59 -4.14 5.89
CA LEU A 54 -8.15 -4.11 6.17
C LEU A 54 -7.81 -3.04 7.21
N SER A 55 -6.99 -3.41 8.19
CA SER A 55 -6.38 -2.43 9.09
C SER A 55 -5.16 -1.75 8.46
N TYR A 56 -4.70 -0.64 9.05
CA TYR A 56 -3.45 0.02 8.65
C TYR A 56 -2.28 -0.96 8.55
N ASN A 57 -2.09 -1.80 9.57
CA ASN A 57 -1.01 -2.79 9.60
C ASN A 57 -1.18 -3.87 8.54
N ASN A 58 -2.43 -4.28 8.22
CA ASN A 58 -2.66 -5.23 7.13
C ASN A 58 -2.30 -4.63 5.77
N ILE A 59 -2.57 -3.35 5.55
CA ILE A 59 -2.18 -2.63 4.32
C ILE A 59 -0.65 -2.56 4.22
N GLN A 60 0.03 -2.23 5.31
CA GLN A 60 1.50 -2.18 5.35
C GLN A 60 2.12 -3.56 5.06
N ASP A 61 1.67 -4.62 5.72
CA ASP A 61 2.18 -5.97 5.53
C ASP A 61 1.91 -6.50 4.11
N ALA A 62 0.69 -6.27 3.59
CA ALA A 62 0.34 -6.68 2.22
C ALA A 62 1.16 -5.93 1.16
N ASN A 63 1.43 -4.64 1.36
CA ASN A 63 2.28 -3.89 0.44
C ASN A 63 3.74 -4.38 0.51
N ALA A 64 4.28 -4.61 1.71
CA ALA A 64 5.63 -5.15 1.87
C ALA A 64 5.77 -6.53 1.20
N ALA A 65 4.81 -7.43 1.41
CA ALA A 65 4.79 -8.74 0.77
C ALA A 65 4.73 -8.62 -0.76
N LEU A 66 3.88 -7.74 -1.30
CA LEU A 66 3.75 -7.54 -2.75
C LEU A 66 5.03 -6.93 -3.37
N GLN A 67 5.70 -6.00 -2.69
CA GLN A 67 6.96 -5.44 -3.19
C GLN A 67 8.06 -6.50 -3.19
N LEU A 68 8.19 -7.28 -2.12
CA LEU A 68 9.20 -8.34 -2.04
C LEU A 68 8.93 -9.44 -3.08
N LEU A 69 7.67 -9.84 -3.27
CA LEU A 69 7.28 -10.84 -4.26
C LEU A 69 7.68 -10.43 -5.70
N LYS A 70 7.65 -9.11 -6.02
CA LYS A 70 8.02 -8.59 -7.35
C LYS A 70 9.51 -8.70 -7.68
N GLU A 71 10.37 -8.95 -6.70
CA GLU A 71 11.80 -9.17 -6.93
C GLU A 71 12.10 -10.56 -7.52
N PHE A 72 11.16 -11.51 -7.41
CA PHE A 72 11.31 -12.87 -7.91
C PHE A 72 10.73 -13.01 -9.32
N ARG A 73 11.47 -13.71 -10.19
CA ARG A 73 11.04 -14.03 -11.57
C ARG A 73 10.39 -15.40 -11.69
N GLU A 74 10.75 -16.32 -10.80
CA GLU A 74 10.18 -17.67 -10.72
C GLU A 74 8.95 -17.66 -9.81
N PRO A 75 8.06 -18.69 -9.89
CA PRO A 75 6.94 -18.81 -8.97
C PRO A 75 7.43 -18.77 -7.52
N ALA A 76 6.97 -17.77 -6.77
CA ALA A 76 7.42 -17.47 -5.42
C ALA A 76 6.23 -17.26 -4.48
N VAL A 77 6.48 -17.47 -3.19
CA VAL A 77 5.56 -17.16 -2.09
C VAL A 77 6.32 -16.32 -1.09
N VAL A 78 5.66 -15.31 -0.53
CA VAL A 78 6.23 -14.42 0.48
C VAL A 78 5.25 -14.29 1.64
N ALA A 79 5.73 -14.53 2.85
CA ALA A 79 5.05 -14.32 4.11
C ALA A 79 5.73 -13.19 4.89
N VAL A 80 4.93 -12.20 5.31
CA VAL A 80 5.40 -11.03 6.05
C VAL A 80 4.60 -10.88 7.33
N LYS A 81 5.27 -10.40 8.38
CA LYS A 81 4.65 -9.96 9.63
C LYS A 81 5.35 -8.71 10.16
N HIS A 82 4.60 -7.66 10.48
CA HIS A 82 5.16 -6.39 10.94
C HIS A 82 6.21 -5.83 9.96
N MET A 83 5.92 -5.90 8.66
CA MET A 83 6.79 -5.52 7.55
C MET A 83 8.10 -6.32 7.43
N ASN A 84 8.30 -7.36 8.24
CA ASN A 84 9.47 -8.24 8.19
C ASN A 84 9.13 -9.56 7.49
N PRO A 85 9.97 -10.02 6.53
CA PRO A 85 9.78 -11.33 5.92
C PRO A 85 10.02 -12.43 6.95
N CYS A 86 9.14 -13.42 6.97
CA CYS A 86 9.23 -14.58 7.85
C CYS A 86 9.17 -15.91 7.11
N GLY A 87 8.97 -15.88 5.78
CA GLY A 87 8.92 -17.05 4.91
C GLY A 87 8.66 -16.68 3.46
#